data_AF-A0A934DRX3-F1
#
_entry.id   AF-A0A934DRX3-F1
#
_cell.length_a   1.000
_cell.length_b   1.000
_cell.length_c   1.000
_cell.angle_alpha   90.00
_cell.angle_beta   90.00
_cell.angle_gamma   90.00
#
_symmetry.space_group_name_H-M   'P 1'
#
loop_
_entity.id
_entity.type
_entity.pdbx_description
1 polymer ?
#
loop_
_entity_poly.entity_id
_entity_poly.type
_entity_poly.pdbx_seq_one_letter_code
_entity_poly.pdbx_strand_id
1 'polypeptide(L)'
;MNRLTLAALPVSLLVASAWSACGGTPTPVLTPPASSAMPAEAGLSSFEASPGARDGGEPDGAGALDAQMPEGGDAAADGQASSCPSDMLHVVHDFCPKVERKCIKKEKNKPNKITLCHKFEPGSTKCLEQRHHLDFCIDKYEYPNKQGAHPPWMVSWYDAEATCRSLGKRTCWDWEWVAACEGPQETPFPYGWERDNTKCNIDNTWIDPRLKLMYNKDKAIALKELSRLDQSVPSGAMPGCLSGFGVNDMTGNMDEWVTRTKRDDHEKSEWAGLKGGAWGHVRNACRPMTTSHPPDFTYYFITFRCCKDPAGAQAYVPPGASPPPVQQPADRAPLPVPINPPGPSTRKVAPENDGT
;
A
#
# COMPACT_ATOMS: atom_id res chain seq x y z
N MET A 1 68.15 -28.04 14.06
CA MET A 1 69.39 -27.98 13.25
C MET A 1 69.22 -28.89 12.05
N ASN A 2 69.74 -28.45 10.90
CA ASN A 2 69.91 -29.14 9.62
C ASN A 2 68.67 -29.43 8.75
N ARG A 3 68.42 -28.44 7.88
CA ARG A 3 68.07 -28.67 6.47
C ARG A 3 69.16 -29.49 5.79
N LEU A 4 68.80 -30.43 4.93
CA LEU A 4 69.65 -30.86 3.81
C LEU A 4 68.80 -30.93 2.53
N THR A 5 69.29 -30.20 1.53
CA THR A 5 68.83 -30.06 0.14
C THR A 5 69.74 -30.86 -0.78
N LEU A 6 69.19 -31.49 -1.83
CA LEU A 6 69.79 -31.79 -3.16
C LEU A 6 68.72 -32.60 -3.95
N ALA A 7 67.99 -32.09 -4.94
CA ALA A 7 68.33 -31.57 -6.28
C ALA A 7 68.80 -32.66 -7.29
N ALA A 8 67.93 -33.07 -8.22
CA ALA A 8 68.12 -33.03 -9.69
C ALA A 8 67.04 -33.85 -10.47
N LEU A 9 66.41 -33.18 -11.44
CA LEU A 9 65.55 -33.64 -12.56
C LEU A 9 66.39 -34.36 -13.66
N PRO A 10 65.90 -34.74 -14.89
CA PRO A 10 64.54 -34.73 -15.49
C PRO A 10 64.16 -36.04 -16.23
N VAL A 11 62.91 -36.23 -16.66
CA VAL A 11 62.55 -36.72 -18.01
C VAL A 11 61.13 -36.23 -18.37
N SER A 12 61.05 -35.61 -19.54
CA SER A 12 59.90 -35.01 -20.19
C SER A 12 58.90 -36.04 -20.75
N LEU A 13 57.61 -35.72 -20.72
CA LEU A 13 56.68 -36.10 -21.78
C LEU A 13 55.69 -34.97 -22.03
N LEU A 14 55.69 -34.54 -23.29
CA LEU A 14 54.90 -33.48 -23.90
C LEU A 14 53.51 -33.99 -24.32
N VAL A 15 52.65 -33.02 -24.68
CA VAL A 15 51.46 -33.10 -25.56
C VAL A 15 50.16 -33.52 -24.84
N ALA A 16 49.00 -32.85 -24.94
CA ALA A 16 48.55 -31.66 -25.65
C ALA A 16 47.35 -31.05 -24.92
N SER A 17 47.26 -29.73 -25.03
CA SER A 17 46.07 -28.92 -24.84
C SER A 17 45.00 -29.21 -25.89
N ALA A 18 43.76 -29.46 -25.45
CA ALA A 18 42.56 -29.30 -26.27
C ALA A 18 41.59 -28.36 -25.56
N TRP A 19 41.55 -27.11 -26.03
CA TRP A 19 40.36 -26.27 -25.90
C TRP A 19 39.26 -26.86 -26.78
N SER A 20 38.08 -27.06 -26.21
CA SER A 20 36.85 -27.11 -26.97
C SER A 20 35.79 -26.32 -26.22
N ALA A 21 35.37 -25.27 -26.90
CA ALA A 21 34.24 -24.43 -26.57
C ALA A 21 32.92 -25.15 -26.91
N CYS A 22 31.85 -24.55 -26.39
CA CYS A 22 30.46 -24.65 -26.85
C CYS A 22 29.70 -25.95 -26.53
N GLY A 23 28.81 -25.83 -25.55
CA GLY A 23 27.74 -26.81 -25.31
C GLY A 23 26.94 -26.53 -24.04
N GLY A 24 26.73 -25.27 -23.66
CA GLY A 24 25.81 -24.92 -22.59
C GLY A 24 24.40 -25.23 -23.06
N THR A 25 23.78 -26.27 -22.50
CA THR A 25 22.36 -26.53 -22.64
C THR A 25 21.59 -25.33 -22.09
N PRO A 26 20.62 -24.76 -22.82
CA PRO A 26 19.80 -23.70 -22.29
C PRO A 26 18.96 -24.28 -21.14
N THR A 27 19.13 -23.75 -19.94
CA THR A 27 18.17 -23.90 -18.84
C THR A 27 16.78 -23.53 -19.38
N PRO A 28 15.76 -24.39 -19.21
CA PRO A 28 14.42 -24.05 -19.63
C PRO A 28 13.97 -22.80 -18.85
N VAL A 29 13.63 -21.76 -19.59
CA VAL A 29 12.91 -20.60 -19.08
C VAL A 29 11.60 -21.14 -18.51
N LEU A 30 11.49 -21.18 -17.19
CA LEU A 30 10.22 -21.45 -16.51
C LEU A 30 9.26 -20.34 -16.90
N THR A 31 8.38 -20.65 -17.84
CA THR A 31 7.17 -19.89 -18.10
C THR A 31 6.39 -19.75 -16.79
N PRO A 32 6.00 -18.55 -16.36
CA PRO A 32 5.10 -18.43 -15.22
C PRO A 32 3.80 -19.19 -15.54
N PRO A 33 3.24 -19.95 -14.59
CA PRO A 33 1.94 -20.56 -14.80
C PRO A 33 0.92 -19.45 -15.07
N ALA A 34 0.00 -19.72 -15.99
CA ALA A 34 -1.10 -18.83 -16.32
C ALA A 34 -1.74 -18.30 -15.03
N SER A 35 -1.56 -17.00 -14.79
CA SER A 35 -2.36 -16.27 -13.81
C SER A 35 -3.82 -16.60 -14.10
N SER A 36 -4.57 -17.01 -13.08
CA SER A 36 -6.00 -17.22 -13.17
C SER A 36 -6.63 -15.96 -13.79
N ALA A 37 -6.98 -16.09 -15.07
CA ALA A 37 -7.66 -15.08 -15.84
C ALA A 37 -9.01 -14.81 -15.17
N MET A 38 -9.27 -13.55 -14.85
CA MET A 38 -10.65 -13.07 -14.73
C MET A 38 -11.20 -12.98 -16.16
N PRO A 39 -12.37 -13.55 -16.47
CA PRO A 39 -12.86 -13.59 -17.84
C PRO A 39 -13.34 -12.22 -18.31
N ALA A 40 -13.06 -11.97 -19.58
CA ALA A 40 -13.53 -10.87 -20.39
C ALA A 40 -15.00 -11.04 -20.81
N GLU A 41 -15.54 -9.91 -21.29
CA GLU A 41 -16.70 -9.72 -22.17
C GLU A 41 -18.12 -9.66 -21.55
N ALA A 42 -18.72 -8.47 -21.65
CA ALA A 42 -20.11 -8.32 -22.09
C ALA A 42 -20.38 -6.89 -22.59
N GLY A 43 -20.62 -6.76 -23.90
CA GLY A 43 -21.75 -6.02 -24.45
C GLY A 43 -21.73 -4.49 -24.42
N LEU A 44 -21.25 -3.91 -25.52
CA LEU A 44 -21.67 -2.58 -25.97
C LEU A 44 -23.18 -2.57 -26.23
N SER A 45 -23.90 -1.63 -25.63
CA SER A 45 -25.14 -1.10 -26.19
C SER A 45 -25.11 0.42 -26.10
N SER A 46 -25.03 1.02 -27.27
CA SER A 46 -25.13 2.43 -27.58
C SER A 46 -26.49 2.99 -27.18
N PHE A 47 -26.50 4.09 -26.42
CA PHE A 47 -27.63 5.01 -26.43
C PHE A 47 -27.14 6.42 -26.78
N GLU A 48 -27.78 6.95 -27.81
CA GLU A 48 -27.54 8.23 -28.45
C GLU A 48 -27.71 9.40 -27.47
N ALA A 49 -26.81 10.37 -27.57
CA ALA A 49 -27.01 11.70 -27.02
C ALA A 49 -27.69 12.59 -28.08
N SER A 50 -28.62 13.44 -27.63
CA SER A 50 -28.90 14.70 -28.31
C SER A 50 -29.31 15.80 -27.33
N PRO A 51 -29.09 17.08 -27.69
CA PRO A 51 -28.78 18.15 -26.74
C PRO A 51 -29.99 19.05 -26.44
N GLY A 52 -30.01 19.66 -25.26
CA GLY A 52 -31.05 20.59 -24.83
C GLY A 52 -30.50 21.78 -24.05
N ALA A 53 -30.29 22.86 -24.78
CA ALA A 53 -30.42 24.29 -24.46
C ALA A 53 -30.09 24.88 -23.07
N ARG A 54 -29.42 26.03 -23.18
CA ARG A 54 -29.12 27.06 -22.18
C ARG A 54 -30.38 27.80 -21.71
N ASP A 55 -30.41 28.15 -20.44
CA ASP A 55 -30.89 29.43 -19.89
C ASP A 55 -30.32 29.51 -18.46
N GLY A 56 -29.70 30.59 -17.95
CA GLY A 56 -30.05 32.00 -18.09
C GLY A 56 -30.77 32.44 -16.82
N GLY A 57 -30.03 32.79 -15.76
CA GLY A 57 -30.63 33.22 -14.50
C GLY A 57 -29.61 33.53 -13.40
N GLU A 58 -29.11 34.77 -13.41
CA GLU A 58 -28.47 35.42 -12.25
C GLU A 58 -29.54 35.75 -11.19
N PRO A 59 -29.15 35.86 -9.92
CA PRO A 59 -29.24 37.20 -9.35
C PRO A 59 -28.04 37.62 -8.49
N ASP A 60 -27.76 38.91 -8.58
CA ASP A 60 -27.01 39.76 -7.67
C ASP A 60 -27.47 39.64 -6.20
N GLY A 61 -26.55 39.95 -5.28
CA GLY A 61 -26.95 40.51 -3.98
C GLY A 61 -26.04 40.21 -2.81
N ALA A 62 -25.14 41.17 -2.55
CA ALA A 62 -24.23 41.30 -1.43
C ALA A 62 -24.78 40.92 -0.03
N GLY A 63 -23.88 40.38 0.80
CA GLY A 63 -24.05 40.23 2.24
C GLY A 63 -22.73 39.88 2.91
N ALA A 64 -21.85 40.88 3.05
CA ALA A 64 -20.68 40.77 3.92
C ALA A 64 -21.15 40.70 5.38
N LEU A 65 -20.86 39.60 6.06
CA LEU A 65 -20.99 39.49 7.50
C LEU A 65 -19.62 39.15 8.08
N ASP A 66 -19.04 40.20 8.65
CA ASP A 66 -17.96 40.18 9.62
C ASP A 66 -18.42 39.34 10.82
N ALA A 67 -17.70 38.26 11.12
CA ALA A 67 -17.89 37.48 12.33
C ALA A 67 -16.51 37.11 12.89
N GLN A 68 -16.08 37.91 13.86
CA GLN A 68 -14.99 37.60 14.78
C GLN A 68 -15.02 36.12 15.19
N MET A 69 -13.93 35.41 14.91
CA MET A 69 -13.61 34.15 15.60
C MET A 69 -13.08 34.50 17.00
N PRO A 70 -13.60 33.89 18.08
CA PRO A 70 -13.00 34.04 19.40
C PRO A 70 -11.69 33.25 19.46
N GLU A 71 -10.61 33.94 19.81
CA GLU A 71 -9.39 33.34 20.35
C GLU A 71 -9.69 32.70 21.72
N GLY A 72 -9.19 31.48 21.94
CA GLY A 72 -9.26 30.79 23.23
C GLY A 72 -9.50 29.28 23.07
N GLY A 73 -8.57 28.40 23.39
CA GLY A 73 -7.27 28.61 24.01
C GLY A 73 -6.37 27.40 23.84
N ASP A 74 -5.07 27.68 23.94
CA ASP A 74 -4.00 26.70 23.99
C ASP A 74 -4.22 25.75 25.17
N ALA A 75 -4.71 24.55 24.89
CA ALA A 75 -4.44 23.42 25.75
C ALA A 75 -2.94 23.12 25.60
N ALA A 76 -2.18 23.54 26.62
CA ALA A 76 -0.76 23.28 26.74
C ALA A 76 -0.48 21.80 26.47
N ALA A 77 0.11 21.52 25.31
CA ALA A 77 0.81 20.27 25.07
C ALA A 77 2.06 20.32 25.95
N ASP A 78 2.10 19.46 26.96
CA ASP A 78 3.32 19.21 27.74
C ASP A 78 4.47 18.96 26.76
N GLY A 79 5.50 19.79 26.86
CA GLY A 79 6.68 19.80 25.99
C GLY A 79 7.60 18.61 26.20
N GLN A 80 7.10 17.39 26.05
CA GLN A 80 7.95 16.25 25.72
C GLN A 80 8.42 16.45 24.28
N ALA A 81 9.73 16.57 24.08
CA ALA A 81 10.30 16.50 22.75
C ALA A 81 9.75 15.25 22.07
N SER A 82 9.07 15.42 20.92
CA SER A 82 8.50 14.31 20.16
C SER A 82 9.54 13.23 19.98
N SER A 83 9.27 12.04 20.50
CA SER A 83 10.13 10.86 20.33
C SER A 83 10.16 10.40 18.87
N CYS A 84 9.22 10.87 18.05
CA CYS A 84 9.18 10.66 16.61
C CYS A 84 9.88 11.77 15.82
N PRO A 85 10.50 11.44 14.67
CA PRO A 85 10.95 12.44 13.70
C PRO A 85 9.86 13.44 13.35
N SER A 86 10.23 14.69 13.04
CA SER A 86 9.27 15.78 12.81
C SER A 86 8.34 15.58 11.61
N ASP A 87 8.68 14.67 10.69
CA ASP A 87 7.87 14.31 9.54
C ASP A 87 6.93 13.11 9.81
N MET A 88 6.98 12.52 11.01
CA MET A 88 6.18 11.34 11.37
C MET A 88 5.20 11.65 12.50
N LEU A 89 4.09 10.90 12.53
CA LEU A 89 3.11 10.96 13.60
C LEU A 89 3.43 9.93 14.67
N HIS A 90 3.37 10.36 15.93
CA HIS A 90 3.55 9.49 17.09
C HIS A 90 2.21 8.86 17.49
N VAL A 91 2.16 7.53 17.51
CA VAL A 91 0.97 6.76 17.87
C VAL A 91 1.26 5.95 19.13
N VAL A 92 0.54 6.28 20.20
CA VAL A 92 0.50 5.53 21.45
C VAL A 92 -0.92 5.00 21.65
N HIS A 93 -1.09 3.68 21.67
CA HIS A 93 -2.43 3.09 21.69
C HIS A 93 -2.45 1.66 22.24
N ASP A 94 -3.48 1.33 23.03
CA ASP A 94 -3.75 -0.05 23.44
C ASP A 94 -4.55 -0.79 22.36
N PHE A 95 -3.81 -1.39 21.43
CA PHE A 95 -4.36 -2.02 20.24
C PHE A 95 -4.98 -3.39 20.52
N CYS A 96 -6.16 -3.64 19.96
CA CYS A 96 -6.75 -4.97 19.94
C CYS A 96 -6.37 -5.79 18.68
N PRO A 97 -5.60 -6.89 18.79
CA PRO A 97 -5.19 -7.71 17.64
C PRO A 97 -6.35 -8.33 16.88
N LYS A 98 -7.41 -8.68 17.61
CA LYS A 98 -8.57 -9.39 17.06
C LYS A 98 -9.86 -8.78 17.56
N VAL A 99 -10.64 -8.25 16.61
CA VAL A 99 -11.95 -7.65 16.90
C VAL A 99 -13.07 -8.42 16.24
N GLU A 100 -14.24 -8.37 16.87
CA GLU A 100 -15.54 -8.63 16.26
C GLU A 100 -16.21 -7.30 15.94
N ARG A 101 -16.89 -7.22 14.78
CA ARG A 101 -17.73 -6.08 14.39
C ARG A 101 -18.98 -6.59 13.69
N LYS A 102 -20.12 -5.94 13.92
CA LYS A 102 -21.38 -6.30 13.27
C LYS A 102 -21.53 -5.56 11.95
N CYS A 103 -21.45 -6.29 10.84
CA CYS A 103 -21.78 -5.75 9.52
C CYS A 103 -23.29 -5.67 9.33
N ILE A 104 -23.81 -4.49 8.96
CA ILE A 104 -25.24 -4.24 8.74
C ILE A 104 -25.61 -3.91 7.30
N LYS A 105 -24.61 -3.65 6.45
CA LYS A 105 -24.78 -3.56 4.99
C LYS A 105 -23.61 -4.26 4.32
N LYS A 106 -23.86 -5.40 3.71
CA LYS A 106 -22.86 -6.25 3.07
C LYS A 106 -23.05 -6.23 1.56
N GLU A 107 -22.02 -6.64 0.84
CA GLU A 107 -22.09 -6.89 -0.59
C GLU A 107 -21.29 -8.15 -0.86
N LYS A 108 -21.82 -9.04 -1.71
CA LYS A 108 -21.04 -10.15 -2.25
C LYS A 108 -20.52 -9.77 -3.62
N ASN A 109 -19.27 -9.32 -3.67
CA ASN A 109 -18.59 -9.02 -4.91
C ASN A 109 -18.22 -10.34 -5.62
N LYS A 110 -19.02 -10.70 -6.63
CA LYS A 110 -18.87 -11.99 -7.33
C LYS A 110 -17.57 -12.08 -8.14
N PRO A 111 -17.14 -11.04 -8.87
CA PRO A 111 -15.90 -11.10 -9.65
C PRO A 111 -14.70 -11.46 -8.79
N ASN A 112 -14.56 -10.84 -7.62
CA ASN A 112 -13.42 -11.07 -6.73
C ASN A 112 -13.68 -12.18 -5.69
N LYS A 113 -14.90 -12.73 -5.62
CA LYS A 113 -15.34 -13.73 -4.62
C LYS A 113 -15.09 -13.26 -3.18
N ILE A 114 -15.29 -11.98 -2.91
CA ILE A 114 -15.13 -11.37 -1.59
C ILE A 114 -16.46 -10.87 -1.05
N THR A 115 -16.57 -10.81 0.27
CA THR A 115 -17.67 -10.11 0.94
C THR A 115 -17.14 -8.77 1.43
N LEU A 116 -17.74 -7.69 0.94
CA LEU A 116 -17.49 -6.34 1.41
C LEU A 116 -18.51 -6.00 2.49
N CYS A 117 -18.09 -5.26 3.52
CA CYS A 117 -19.02 -4.62 4.42
C CYS A 117 -19.00 -3.12 4.16
N HIS A 118 -20.11 -2.57 3.70
CA HIS A 118 -20.27 -1.15 3.43
C HIS A 118 -20.61 -0.36 4.68
N LYS A 119 -21.28 -0.98 5.65
CA LYS A 119 -21.67 -0.32 6.89
C LYS A 119 -21.62 -1.28 8.05
N PHE A 120 -20.95 -0.87 9.11
CA PHE A 120 -20.92 -1.55 10.39
C PHE A 120 -21.83 -0.85 11.39
N GLU A 121 -22.41 -1.59 12.34
CA GLU A 121 -23.17 -1.01 13.44
C GLU A 121 -22.23 -0.15 14.31
N PRO A 122 -22.50 1.16 14.49
CA PRO A 122 -21.66 2.03 15.30
C PRO A 122 -21.48 1.49 16.73
N GLY A 123 -20.24 1.49 17.22
CA GLY A 123 -19.92 1.00 18.56
C GLY A 123 -19.90 -0.53 18.70
N SER A 124 -20.08 -1.29 17.62
CA SER A 124 -20.07 -2.77 17.66
C SER A 124 -18.67 -3.40 17.75
N THR A 125 -17.59 -2.61 17.80
CA THR A 125 -16.24 -3.14 17.95
C THR A 125 -16.07 -3.78 19.32
N LYS A 126 -15.84 -5.10 19.33
CA LYS A 126 -15.53 -5.86 20.54
C LYS A 126 -14.14 -6.49 20.41
N CYS A 127 -13.28 -6.22 21.38
CA CYS A 127 -11.98 -6.86 21.45
C CYS A 127 -12.11 -8.31 21.93
N LEU A 128 -11.49 -9.24 21.22
CA LEU A 128 -11.58 -10.69 21.48
C LEU A 128 -10.32 -11.29 22.11
N GLU A 129 -9.24 -10.52 22.21
CA GLU A 129 -7.94 -10.98 22.72
C GLU A 129 -7.33 -9.90 23.63
N GLN A 130 -6.20 -10.21 24.26
CA GLN A 130 -5.49 -9.23 25.09
C GLN A 130 -5.07 -8.02 24.24
N ARG A 131 -5.25 -6.81 24.78
CA ARG A 131 -4.74 -5.59 24.15
C ARG A 131 -3.23 -5.46 24.32
N HIS A 132 -2.58 -4.93 23.30
CA HIS A 132 -1.14 -4.70 23.27
C HIS A 132 -0.89 -3.20 23.25
N HIS A 133 -0.09 -2.73 24.20
CA HIS A 133 0.37 -1.35 24.18
C HIS A 133 1.33 -1.15 23.02
N LEU A 134 0.99 -0.22 22.13
CA LEU A 134 1.81 0.16 20.99
C LEU A 134 2.39 1.55 21.22
N ASP A 135 3.62 1.73 20.79
CA ASP A 135 4.33 3.00 20.78
C ASP A 135 5.23 3.06 19.54
N PHE A 136 4.81 3.79 18.51
CA PHE A 136 5.51 3.84 17.22
C PHE A 136 5.32 5.17 16.50
N CYS A 137 6.21 5.42 15.53
CA CYS A 137 6.13 6.52 14.60
C CYS A 137 5.68 6.00 13.23
N ILE A 138 4.78 6.72 12.57
CA ILE A 138 4.32 6.39 11.20
C ILE A 138 4.37 7.61 10.29
N ASP A 139 4.71 7.40 9.03
CA ASP A 139 4.59 8.41 7.99
C ASP A 139 3.13 8.87 7.85
N LYS A 140 2.93 10.19 7.79
CA LYS A 140 1.61 10.81 7.66
C LYS A 140 0.94 10.46 6.33
N TYR A 141 1.72 10.37 5.27
CA TYR A 141 1.27 10.06 3.91
C TYR A 141 1.96 8.79 3.40
N GLU A 142 1.43 8.22 2.31
CA GLU A 142 2.14 7.23 1.50
C GLU A 142 3.53 7.78 1.08
N TYR A 143 4.52 6.91 0.83
CA TYR A 143 5.85 7.33 0.38
C TYR A 143 5.71 8.26 -0.84
N PRO A 144 6.35 9.46 -0.84
CA PRO A 144 7.52 9.88 -0.06
C PRO A 144 7.20 10.64 1.24
N ASN A 145 6.05 10.38 1.87
CA ASN A 145 5.59 11.07 3.07
C ASN A 145 5.48 12.60 2.89
N LYS A 146 4.95 13.02 1.73
CA LYS A 146 4.81 14.44 1.37
C LYS A 146 3.43 14.71 0.81
N GLN A 147 2.74 15.70 1.38
CA GLN A 147 1.46 16.16 0.85
C GLN A 147 1.60 16.62 -0.61
N GLY A 148 0.66 16.22 -1.45
CA GLY A 148 0.65 16.55 -2.87
C GLY A 148 1.63 15.74 -3.74
N ALA A 149 2.40 14.81 -3.16
CA ALA A 149 3.20 13.88 -3.93
C ALA A 149 2.32 12.74 -4.49
N HIS A 150 2.73 12.16 -5.62
CA HIS A 150 2.16 10.91 -6.11
C HIS A 150 2.99 9.73 -5.59
N PRO A 151 2.37 8.69 -5.01
CA PRO A 151 3.09 7.50 -4.56
C PRO A 151 3.71 6.74 -5.74
N PRO A 152 4.84 6.04 -5.51
CA PRO A 152 5.47 5.19 -6.52
C PRO A 152 4.58 4.03 -6.95
N TRP A 153 4.72 3.63 -8.22
CA TRP A 153 4.15 2.39 -8.74
C TRP A 153 5.18 1.27 -8.71
N MET A 154 4.72 0.04 -8.93
CA MET A 154 5.59 -1.11 -9.21
C MET A 154 6.61 -1.38 -8.11
N VAL A 155 6.23 -1.15 -6.85
CA VAL A 155 7.10 -1.36 -5.69
C VAL A 155 6.96 -2.79 -5.17
N SER A 156 8.07 -3.48 -4.92
CA SER A 156 8.10 -4.74 -4.17
C SER A 156 8.27 -4.47 -2.67
N TRP A 157 8.01 -5.46 -1.82
CA TRP A 157 8.29 -5.31 -0.38
C TRP A 157 9.78 -5.03 -0.13
N TYR A 158 10.67 -5.62 -0.93
CA TYR A 158 12.12 -5.39 -0.84
C TYR A 158 12.52 -3.95 -1.19
N ASP A 159 11.85 -3.36 -2.18
CA ASP A 159 12.08 -1.96 -2.56
C ASP A 159 11.57 -1.02 -1.46
N ALA A 160 10.39 -1.30 -0.90
CA ALA A 160 9.83 -0.56 0.22
C ALA A 160 10.75 -0.60 1.45
N GLU A 161 11.18 -1.79 1.88
CA GLU A 161 12.07 -1.95 3.04
C GLU A 161 13.44 -1.31 2.81
N ALA A 162 14.07 -1.53 1.66
CA ALA A 162 15.35 -0.88 1.34
C ALA A 162 15.23 0.65 1.36
N THR A 163 14.12 1.19 0.83
CA THR A 163 13.88 2.64 0.76
C THR A 163 13.63 3.22 2.14
N CYS A 164 12.75 2.61 2.96
CA CYS A 164 12.53 3.03 4.34
C CYS A 164 13.83 2.99 5.15
N ARG A 165 14.66 1.96 4.99
CA ARG A 165 15.96 1.86 5.66
C ARG A 165 16.92 2.96 5.25
N SER A 166 16.88 3.40 3.99
CA SER A 166 17.71 4.53 3.51
C SER A 166 17.36 5.84 4.22
N LEU A 167 16.14 5.96 4.74
CA LEU A 167 15.64 7.07 5.55
C LEU A 167 15.83 6.86 7.07
N GLY A 168 16.49 5.77 7.49
CA GLY A 168 16.59 5.41 8.90
C GLY A 168 15.25 5.03 9.53
N LYS A 169 14.32 4.51 8.72
CA LYS A 169 13.00 3.98 9.08
C LYS A 169 12.95 2.47 8.74
N ARG A 170 11.78 1.87 8.78
CA ARG A 170 11.46 0.51 8.32
C ARG A 170 10.08 0.47 7.68
N THR A 171 9.73 -0.59 6.99
CA THR A 171 8.31 -0.85 6.67
C THR A 171 7.49 -0.96 7.97
N CYS A 172 6.24 -0.51 7.90
CA CYS A 172 5.31 -0.68 9.01
C CYS A 172 4.99 -2.16 9.24
N TRP A 173 4.85 -2.55 10.49
CA TRP A 173 4.21 -3.81 10.82
C TRP A 173 2.71 -3.74 10.51
N ASP A 174 2.13 -4.89 10.20
CA ASP A 174 0.72 -5.02 9.89
C ASP A 174 -0.21 -4.48 10.99
N TRP A 175 0.14 -4.61 12.27
CA TRP A 175 -0.61 -4.05 13.40
C TRP A 175 -0.42 -2.53 13.57
N GLU A 176 0.77 -1.98 13.32
CA GLU A 176 1.01 -0.53 13.35
C GLU A 176 0.12 0.16 12.35
N TRP A 177 0.11 -0.38 11.14
CA TRP A 177 -0.70 0.11 10.05
C TRP A 177 -2.20 0.04 10.40
N VAL A 178 -2.67 -1.05 11.02
CA VAL A 178 -4.08 -1.18 11.42
C VAL A 178 -4.42 -0.17 12.50
N ALA A 179 -3.64 -0.08 13.56
CA ALA A 179 -3.89 0.86 14.66
C ALA A 179 -3.94 2.30 14.13
N ALA A 180 -2.99 2.67 13.27
CA ALA A 180 -2.95 3.97 12.60
C ALA A 180 -4.18 4.22 11.72
N CYS A 181 -4.67 3.19 11.02
CA CYS A 181 -5.87 3.28 10.17
C CYS A 181 -7.13 3.42 11.00
N GLU A 182 -7.35 2.56 12.00
CA GLU A 182 -8.59 2.49 12.77
C GLU A 182 -8.76 3.66 13.74
N GLY A 183 -7.67 4.31 14.12
CA GLY A 183 -7.70 5.40 15.08
C GLY A 183 -8.03 4.95 16.51
N PRO A 184 -8.09 5.88 17.46
CA PRO A 184 -8.32 5.57 18.87
C PRO A 184 -9.70 4.97 19.16
N GLN A 185 -10.67 5.13 18.25
CA GLN A 185 -12.03 4.59 18.35
C GLN A 185 -12.16 3.19 17.74
N GLU A 186 -11.08 2.60 17.24
CA GLU A 186 -11.07 1.29 16.59
C GLU A 186 -12.19 1.19 15.53
N THR A 187 -12.27 2.14 14.60
CA THR A 187 -13.29 2.16 13.55
C THR A 187 -12.87 1.30 12.34
N PRO A 188 -13.81 0.69 11.59
CA PRO A 188 -13.48 -0.18 10.45
C PRO A 188 -12.86 0.55 9.24
N PHE A 189 -13.14 1.84 9.12
CA PHE A 189 -12.55 2.74 8.13
C PHE A 189 -11.85 3.88 8.88
N PRO A 190 -10.90 4.60 8.25
CA PRO A 190 -10.20 5.71 8.88
C PRO A 190 -11.12 6.79 9.44
N TYR A 191 -12.23 6.98 8.74
CA TYR A 191 -13.19 8.07 8.96
C TYR A 191 -14.53 7.59 9.55
N GLY A 192 -14.58 6.38 10.13
CA GLY A 192 -15.75 5.88 10.86
C GLY A 192 -16.30 4.53 10.39
N TRP A 193 -17.62 4.42 10.36
CA TRP A 193 -18.35 3.14 10.35
C TRP A 193 -18.96 2.75 9.00
N GLU A 194 -18.90 3.63 8.01
CA GLU A 194 -19.51 3.45 6.69
C GLU A 194 -18.50 3.76 5.60
N ARG A 195 -18.38 2.88 4.61
CA ARG A 195 -17.52 3.03 3.43
C ARG A 195 -18.02 4.23 2.61
N ASP A 196 -17.11 5.14 2.29
CA ASP A 196 -17.44 6.39 1.62
C ASP A 196 -16.36 6.77 0.58
N ASN A 197 -16.73 6.64 -0.70
CA ASN A 197 -15.86 6.96 -1.83
C ASN A 197 -15.75 8.47 -2.14
N THR A 198 -16.46 9.31 -1.39
CA THR A 198 -16.25 10.77 -1.37
C THR A 198 -15.17 11.17 -0.38
N LYS A 199 -14.85 10.31 0.59
CA LYS A 199 -13.83 10.55 1.61
C LYS A 199 -12.47 9.99 1.24
N CYS A 200 -12.39 8.78 0.70
CA CYS A 200 -11.15 8.18 0.22
C CYS A 200 -11.26 7.78 -1.26
N ASN A 201 -10.11 7.68 -1.94
CA ASN A 201 -10.06 7.29 -3.36
C ASN A 201 -10.26 5.78 -3.47
N ILE A 202 -11.52 5.35 -3.49
CA ILE A 202 -11.94 3.95 -3.60
C ILE A 202 -13.05 3.82 -4.65
N ASP A 203 -13.41 2.58 -4.97
CA ASP A 203 -14.53 2.25 -5.88
C ASP A 203 -14.35 2.75 -7.31
N ASN A 204 -13.12 2.99 -7.75
CA ASN A 204 -12.86 3.35 -9.14
C ASN A 204 -13.22 2.23 -10.10
N THR A 205 -13.69 2.60 -11.30
CA THR A 205 -13.93 1.65 -12.39
C THR A 205 -12.61 1.04 -12.84
N TRP A 206 -12.63 -0.28 -13.05
CA TRP A 206 -11.45 -1.01 -13.48
C TRP A 206 -11.00 -0.59 -14.88
N ILE A 207 -9.70 -0.37 -15.05
CA ILE A 207 -9.05 -0.20 -16.34
C ILE A 207 -8.20 -1.44 -16.59
N ASP A 208 -8.48 -2.17 -17.66
CA ASP A 208 -7.76 -3.40 -17.96
C ASP A 208 -6.28 -3.13 -18.27
N PRO A 209 -5.33 -3.76 -17.56
CA PRO A 209 -3.91 -3.53 -17.75
C PRO A 209 -3.37 -4.33 -18.94
N ARG A 210 -2.68 -3.64 -19.85
CA ARG A 210 -1.97 -4.27 -20.96
C ARG A 210 -0.62 -4.74 -20.44
N LEU A 211 -0.60 -5.93 -19.82
CA LEU A 211 0.56 -6.45 -19.08
C LEU A 211 1.87 -6.42 -19.89
N LYS A 212 1.82 -6.71 -21.20
CA LYS A 212 3.01 -6.65 -22.07
C LYS A 212 3.61 -5.25 -22.20
N LEU A 213 2.79 -4.20 -22.11
CA LEU A 213 3.25 -2.81 -22.14
C LEU A 213 3.74 -2.37 -20.77
N MET A 214 3.01 -2.73 -19.71
CA MET A 214 3.37 -2.39 -18.32
C MET A 214 4.72 -2.98 -17.90
N TYR A 215 4.98 -4.25 -18.24
CA TYR A 215 6.24 -4.95 -17.95
C TYR A 215 7.27 -4.84 -19.09
N ASN A 216 7.12 -3.88 -20.00
CA ASN A 216 8.07 -3.73 -21.10
C ASN A 216 9.46 -3.32 -20.57
N LYS A 217 10.52 -3.83 -21.21
CA LYS A 217 11.92 -3.47 -20.89
C LYS A 217 12.22 -2.01 -21.26
N ASP A 218 11.58 -1.50 -22.31
CA ASP A 218 11.60 -0.09 -22.65
C ASP A 218 10.75 0.70 -21.64
N LYS A 219 11.41 1.51 -20.84
CA LYS A 219 10.78 2.30 -19.77
C LYS A 219 9.84 3.37 -20.29
N ALA A 220 10.03 3.88 -21.50
CA ALA A 220 9.10 4.85 -22.10
C ALA A 220 7.77 4.17 -22.49
N ILE A 221 7.81 2.91 -22.92
CA ILE A 221 6.60 2.11 -23.18
C ILE A 221 5.89 1.79 -21.86
N ALA A 222 6.62 1.33 -20.85
CA ALA A 222 6.08 1.03 -19.54
C ALA A 222 5.44 2.27 -18.88
N LEU A 223 6.12 3.42 -18.91
CA LEU A 223 5.63 4.68 -18.36
C LEU A 223 4.29 5.10 -18.95
N LYS A 224 4.10 4.96 -20.27
CA LYS A 224 2.82 5.30 -20.93
C LYS A 224 1.68 4.41 -20.45
N GLU A 225 1.94 3.11 -20.27
CA GLU A 225 0.92 2.19 -19.77
C GLU A 225 0.62 2.42 -18.29
N LEU A 226 1.64 2.63 -17.46
CA LEU A 226 1.47 2.94 -16.04
C LEU A 226 0.69 4.24 -15.86
N SER A 227 1.02 5.29 -16.62
CA SER A 227 0.29 6.57 -16.58
C SER A 227 -1.18 6.41 -16.99
N ARG A 228 -1.47 5.56 -17.99
CA ARG A 228 -2.85 5.27 -18.41
C ARG A 228 -3.66 4.54 -17.33
N LEU A 229 -2.99 3.72 -16.51
CA LEU A 229 -3.60 2.94 -15.44
C LEU A 229 -3.74 3.70 -14.13
N ASP A 230 -2.97 4.77 -13.95
CA ASP A 230 -2.93 5.53 -12.71
C ASP A 230 -4.25 6.28 -12.46
N GLN A 231 -4.97 5.82 -11.45
CA GLN A 231 -6.18 6.46 -10.94
C GLN A 231 -5.97 6.98 -9.51
N SER A 232 -4.71 7.15 -9.09
CA SER A 232 -4.38 7.75 -7.80
C SER A 232 -4.75 9.23 -7.75
N VAL A 233 -4.87 9.73 -6.54
CA VAL A 233 -4.81 11.16 -6.23
C VAL A 233 -3.48 11.46 -5.53
N PRO A 234 -2.99 12.71 -5.60
CA PRO A 234 -1.88 13.13 -4.76
C PRO A 234 -2.16 12.89 -3.27
N SER A 235 -1.16 12.52 -2.50
CA SER A 235 -1.34 12.23 -1.07
C SER A 235 -1.92 13.45 -0.32
N GLY A 236 -2.92 13.20 0.51
CA GLY A 236 -3.67 14.22 1.24
C GLY A 236 -4.62 15.06 0.39
N ALA A 237 -4.84 14.74 -0.89
CA ALA A 237 -5.81 15.45 -1.74
C ALA A 237 -7.27 15.23 -1.30
N MET A 238 -7.55 14.14 -0.58
CA MET A 238 -8.87 13.85 -0.04
C MET A 238 -8.86 14.10 1.49
N PRO A 239 -9.29 15.29 1.96
CA PRO A 239 -9.19 15.65 3.38
C PRO A 239 -10.08 14.79 4.28
N GLY A 240 -11.09 14.12 3.73
CA GLY A 240 -11.92 13.14 4.44
C GLY A 240 -11.24 11.78 4.67
N CYS A 241 -10.15 11.48 3.95
CA CYS A 241 -9.40 10.23 4.09
C CYS A 241 -8.37 10.36 5.23
N LEU A 242 -8.86 10.56 6.44
CA LEU A 242 -8.05 10.88 7.61
C LEU A 242 -8.45 9.98 8.77
N SER A 243 -7.48 9.32 9.40
CA SER A 243 -7.71 8.55 10.61
C SER A 243 -7.81 9.44 11.85
N GLY A 244 -8.33 8.91 12.96
CA GLY A 244 -8.36 9.63 14.24
C GLY A 244 -6.99 9.97 14.82
N PHE A 245 -5.90 9.40 14.30
CA PHE A 245 -4.52 9.80 14.61
C PHE A 245 -3.92 10.81 13.62
N GLY A 246 -4.69 11.25 12.63
CA GLY A 246 -4.25 12.21 11.62
C GLY A 246 -3.46 11.61 10.45
N VAL A 247 -3.49 10.28 10.28
CA VAL A 247 -2.81 9.59 9.18
C VAL A 247 -3.69 9.59 7.94
N ASN A 248 -3.14 10.01 6.80
CA ASN A 248 -3.87 10.17 5.55
C ASN A 248 -3.82 8.91 4.68
N ASP A 249 -4.83 8.76 3.82
CA ASP A 249 -4.85 7.82 2.69
C ASP A 249 -4.66 6.35 3.09
N MET A 250 -5.09 5.98 4.31
CA MET A 250 -4.91 4.61 4.80
C MET A 250 -5.77 3.59 4.03
N THR A 251 -6.93 3.96 3.50
CA THR A 251 -7.73 3.04 2.67
C THR A 251 -7.95 3.61 1.29
N GLY A 252 -7.78 2.79 0.25
CA GLY A 252 -7.84 3.31 -1.11
C GLY A 252 -6.56 4.00 -1.50
N ASN A 253 -6.63 4.76 -2.58
CA ASN A 253 -5.47 5.24 -3.32
C ASN A 253 -4.58 4.05 -3.73
N MET A 254 -3.57 3.68 -2.97
CA MET A 254 -2.70 2.55 -3.27
C MET A 254 -2.89 1.40 -2.28
N ASP A 255 -2.44 0.20 -2.68
CA ASP A 255 -2.28 -0.93 -1.77
C ASP A 255 -0.86 -0.86 -1.18
N GLU A 256 -0.72 -0.98 0.13
CA GLU A 256 0.53 -0.67 0.82
C GLU A 256 1.22 -1.91 1.36
N TRP A 257 2.50 -2.09 1.01
CA TRP A 257 3.34 -3.11 1.61
C TRP A 257 3.54 -2.85 3.11
N VAL A 258 3.27 -3.89 3.89
CA VAL A 258 3.58 -3.99 5.32
C VAL A 258 4.39 -5.25 5.60
N THR A 259 5.12 -5.25 6.72
CA THR A 259 5.70 -6.46 7.28
C THR A 259 4.67 -7.15 8.17
N ARG A 260 4.43 -8.43 7.91
CA ARG A 260 3.53 -9.26 8.73
C ARG A 260 4.19 -9.61 10.04
N THR A 261 3.44 -9.58 11.13
CA THR A 261 3.94 -10.05 12.43
C THR A 261 4.45 -11.48 12.33
N LYS A 262 3.65 -12.39 11.79
CA LYS A 262 4.01 -13.81 11.68
C LYS A 262 4.15 -14.20 10.22
N ARG A 263 5.24 -14.91 9.90
CA ARG A 263 5.37 -15.62 8.63
C ARG A 263 4.33 -16.72 8.61
N ASP A 264 3.66 -16.86 7.47
CA ASP A 264 2.78 -17.99 7.19
C ASP A 264 3.30 -18.70 5.96
N ASP A 265 3.84 -19.89 6.17
CA ASP A 265 4.46 -20.71 5.12
C ASP A 265 3.42 -21.32 4.17
N HIS A 266 2.12 -21.18 4.46
CA HIS A 266 1.03 -21.59 3.57
C HIS A 266 0.59 -20.46 2.62
N GLU A 267 0.98 -19.22 2.91
CA GLU A 267 0.65 -18.05 2.11
C GLU A 267 1.85 -17.61 1.26
N LYS A 268 1.59 -17.15 0.03
CA LYS A 268 2.68 -16.73 -0.88
C LYS A 268 3.47 -15.54 -0.37
N SER A 269 2.84 -14.70 0.45
CA SER A 269 3.40 -13.45 0.96
C SER A 269 4.48 -13.61 2.03
N GLU A 270 4.68 -14.81 2.58
CA GLU A 270 5.71 -15.09 3.59
C GLU A 270 5.65 -14.07 4.76
N TRP A 271 6.62 -13.15 4.87
CA TRP A 271 6.72 -12.10 5.89
C TRP A 271 6.14 -10.75 5.48
N ALA A 272 5.58 -10.61 4.28
CA ALA A 272 5.03 -9.37 3.76
C ALA A 272 3.50 -9.45 3.63
N GLY A 273 2.82 -8.33 3.43
CA GLY A 273 1.40 -8.31 3.11
C GLY A 273 1.00 -6.95 2.56
N LEU A 274 -0.17 -6.86 1.94
CA LEU A 274 -0.70 -5.59 1.42
C LEU A 274 -1.94 -5.15 2.21
N LYS A 275 -1.97 -3.87 2.59
CA LYS A 275 -3.02 -3.23 3.41
C LYS A 275 -3.66 -2.05 2.69
N GLY A 276 -4.88 -1.74 3.11
CA GLY A 276 -5.65 -0.58 2.64
C GLY A 276 -6.43 -0.83 1.37
N GLY A 277 -5.90 -1.67 0.46
CA GLY A 277 -6.49 -1.91 -0.85
C GLY A 277 -6.38 -0.67 -1.74
N ALA A 278 -5.94 -0.86 -2.98
CA ALA A 278 -5.86 0.21 -3.96
C ALA A 278 -7.24 0.81 -4.32
N TRP A 279 -7.22 1.87 -5.13
CA TRP A 279 -8.36 2.69 -5.53
C TRP A 279 -9.55 1.97 -6.19
N GLY A 280 -9.41 0.70 -6.53
CA GLY A 280 -10.49 -0.11 -7.10
C GLY A 280 -11.61 -0.43 -6.11
N HIS A 281 -12.61 -1.16 -6.60
CA HIS A 281 -13.70 -1.68 -5.78
C HIS A 281 -13.28 -3.00 -5.11
N VAL A 282 -12.51 -2.88 -4.03
CA VAL A 282 -11.98 -4.01 -3.24
C VAL A 282 -12.32 -3.84 -1.76
N ARG A 283 -11.64 -4.60 -0.87
CA ARG A 283 -11.89 -4.61 0.58
C ARG A 283 -11.90 -3.23 1.23
N ASN A 284 -11.01 -2.32 0.82
CA ASN A 284 -10.80 -0.94 1.32
C ASN A 284 -11.31 -0.66 2.74
N ALA A 285 -10.75 -1.39 3.70
CA ALA A 285 -11.03 -1.26 5.13
C ALA A 285 -9.71 -1.51 5.90
N CYS A 286 -9.66 -1.15 7.17
CA CYS A 286 -8.39 -1.13 7.91
C CYS A 286 -7.77 -2.52 8.18
N ARG A 287 -8.61 -3.55 8.42
CA ARG A 287 -8.11 -4.89 8.83
C ARG A 287 -7.82 -5.89 7.72
N PRO A 288 -8.58 -5.93 6.60
CA PRO A 288 -8.27 -6.87 5.54
C PRO A 288 -6.83 -6.74 5.04
N MET A 289 -6.19 -7.87 4.77
CA MET A 289 -4.84 -7.96 4.24
C MET A 289 -4.83 -8.89 3.04
N THR A 290 -4.13 -8.51 1.98
CA THR A 290 -3.86 -9.41 0.85
C THR A 290 -2.55 -10.14 1.10
N THR A 291 -2.59 -11.47 1.14
CA THR A 291 -1.45 -12.37 1.41
C THR A 291 -1.09 -13.27 0.23
N SER A 292 -1.82 -13.13 -0.89
CA SER A 292 -1.71 -13.97 -2.08
C SER A 292 -0.55 -13.60 -3.01
N HIS A 293 0.24 -12.58 -2.69
CA HIS A 293 1.34 -12.10 -3.52
C HIS A 293 2.67 -12.27 -2.78
N PRO A 294 3.72 -12.82 -3.43
CA PRO A 294 5.03 -12.94 -2.82
C PRO A 294 5.71 -11.56 -2.61
N PRO A 295 6.72 -11.46 -1.73
CA PRO A 295 7.39 -10.19 -1.41
C PRO A 295 8.05 -9.48 -2.61
N ASP A 296 8.40 -10.21 -3.68
CA ASP A 296 8.97 -9.67 -4.93
C ASP A 296 7.90 -9.21 -5.94
N PHE A 297 6.61 -9.40 -5.63
CA PHE A 297 5.53 -8.95 -6.50
C PHE A 297 5.51 -7.42 -6.60
N THR A 298 5.24 -6.93 -7.81
CA THR A 298 5.11 -5.50 -8.10
C THR A 298 3.86 -5.28 -8.92
N TYR A 299 3.13 -4.19 -8.69
CA TYR A 299 1.98 -3.85 -9.52
C TYR A 299 1.74 -2.33 -9.55
N TYR A 300 0.98 -1.87 -10.53
CA TYR A 300 0.84 -0.45 -10.84
C TYR A 300 0.14 0.37 -9.73
N PHE A 301 -0.53 -0.28 -8.78
CA PHE A 301 -1.20 0.36 -7.66
C PHE A 301 -0.58 0.01 -6.30
N ILE A 302 0.65 -0.54 -6.28
CA ILE A 302 1.32 -0.95 -5.05
C ILE A 302 2.38 0.07 -4.65
N THR A 303 2.26 0.58 -3.42
CA THR A 303 3.20 1.47 -2.75
C THR A 303 3.48 0.98 -1.33
N PHE A 304 3.93 1.88 -0.45
CA PHE A 304 4.19 1.65 0.96
C PHE A 304 4.19 2.99 1.71
N ARG A 305 4.27 2.89 3.04
CA ARG A 305 4.68 3.99 3.93
C ARG A 305 5.64 3.44 5.00
N CYS A 306 6.46 4.31 5.58
CA CYS A 306 7.44 3.87 6.57
C CYS A 306 6.97 4.09 8.01
N CYS A 307 7.48 3.24 8.90
CA CYS A 307 7.35 3.35 10.35
C CYS A 307 8.73 3.38 11.00
N LYS A 308 8.78 3.80 12.26
CA LYS A 308 10.00 3.86 13.06
C LYS A 308 9.67 3.68 14.53
N ASP A 309 10.59 3.10 15.28
CA ASP A 309 10.49 3.08 16.73
C ASP A 309 10.79 4.50 17.29
N PRO A 310 10.07 4.95 18.33
CA PRO A 310 10.33 6.25 18.96
C PRO A 310 11.71 6.28 19.61
N ALA A 311 12.33 7.46 19.66
CA ALA A 311 13.64 7.65 20.26
C ALA A 311 13.66 7.22 21.74
N GLY A 312 14.59 6.34 22.10
CA GLY A 312 14.72 5.82 23.47
C GLY A 312 13.73 4.70 23.82
N ALA A 313 12.77 4.38 22.95
CA ALA A 313 11.89 3.23 23.12
C ALA A 313 12.60 1.93 22.72
N GLN A 314 12.28 0.84 23.41
CA GLN A 314 12.66 -0.48 22.95
C GLN A 314 11.77 -0.87 21.77
N ALA A 315 12.37 -1.28 20.65
CA ALA A 315 11.63 -1.74 19.47
C ALA A 315 10.60 -2.81 19.88
N TYR A 316 9.32 -2.52 19.65
CA TYR A 316 8.27 -3.48 19.96
C TYR A 316 8.21 -4.54 18.87
N VAL A 317 8.63 -5.75 19.22
CA VAL A 317 8.50 -6.94 18.39
C VAL A 317 7.54 -7.89 19.09
N PRO A 318 6.34 -8.15 18.54
CA PRO A 318 5.39 -9.06 19.17
C PRO A 318 6.02 -10.44 19.41
N PRO A 319 5.70 -11.12 20.53
CA PRO A 319 6.15 -12.48 20.76
C PRO A 319 5.80 -13.41 19.61
N GLY A 320 6.81 -14.13 19.09
CA GLY A 320 6.64 -15.02 17.94
C GLY A 320 6.60 -14.31 16.59
N ALA A 321 6.98 -13.03 16.54
CA ALA A 321 7.14 -12.35 15.26
C ALA A 321 8.27 -13.00 14.43
N SER A 322 8.07 -13.03 13.12
CA SER A 322 9.06 -13.54 12.16
C SER A 322 9.75 -12.34 11.51
N PRO A 323 10.93 -11.93 11.99
CA PRO A 323 11.62 -10.78 11.41
C PRO A 323 11.91 -11.04 9.93
N PRO A 324 11.66 -10.06 9.05
CA PRO A 324 11.88 -10.25 7.63
C PRO A 324 13.38 -10.20 7.29
N PRO A 325 13.80 -10.65 6.09
CA PRO A 325 15.18 -10.55 5.65
C PRO A 325 15.68 -9.11 5.62
N VAL A 326 16.83 -8.87 6.25
CA VAL A 326 17.46 -7.55 6.30
C VAL A 326 17.81 -7.08 4.88
N GLN A 327 17.33 -5.89 4.52
CA GLN A 327 17.69 -5.23 3.27
C GLN A 327 18.81 -4.19 3.48
N GLN A 328 19.65 -4.02 2.46
CA GLN A 328 20.62 -2.92 2.46
C GLN A 328 19.90 -1.60 2.20
N PRO A 329 20.20 -0.51 2.94
CA PRO A 329 19.61 0.79 2.71
C PRO A 329 19.89 1.28 1.27
N ALA A 330 18.83 1.56 0.52
CA ALA A 330 18.90 2.13 -0.82
C ALA A 330 17.52 2.68 -1.22
N ASP A 331 17.47 3.87 -1.81
CA ASP A 331 16.24 4.34 -2.45
C ASP A 331 16.00 3.52 -3.74
N ARG A 332 14.95 2.70 -3.71
CA ARG A 332 14.54 1.81 -4.82
C ARG A 332 13.12 2.08 -5.30
N ALA A 333 12.47 3.11 -4.79
CA ALA A 333 11.10 3.44 -5.11
C ALA A 333 11.03 4.81 -5.82
N PRO A 334 11.40 4.87 -7.12
CA PRO A 334 11.43 6.13 -7.84
C PRO A 334 10.02 6.74 -7.92
N LEU A 335 9.93 8.04 -7.64
CA LEU A 335 8.68 8.78 -7.75
C LEU A 335 8.23 8.89 -9.22
N PRO A 336 6.94 8.68 -9.51
CA PRO A 336 6.47 8.68 -10.87
C PRO A 336 6.34 10.12 -11.40
N VAL A 337 6.39 10.26 -12.73
CA VAL A 337 5.98 11.46 -13.45
C VAL A 337 4.88 11.06 -14.41
N PRO A 338 3.61 10.96 -13.94
CA PRO A 338 2.52 10.49 -14.77
C PRO A 338 2.28 11.40 -15.99
N ILE A 339 2.02 10.79 -17.15
CA ILE A 339 1.71 11.50 -18.39
C ILE A 339 0.19 11.45 -18.61
N ASN A 340 -0.48 12.56 -18.32
CA ASN A 340 -1.95 12.71 -18.47
C ASN A 340 -2.73 11.52 -17.89
N PRO A 341 -2.52 11.16 -16.61
CA PRO A 341 -3.26 10.06 -16.01
C PRO A 341 -4.76 10.37 -15.98
N PRO A 342 -5.64 9.35 -16.11
CA PRO A 342 -7.08 9.56 -16.01
C PRO A 342 -7.51 10.08 -14.62
N GLY A 343 -6.72 9.79 -13.58
CA GLY A 343 -7.10 10.07 -12.20
C GLY A 343 -8.29 9.20 -11.74
N PRO A 344 -8.92 9.53 -10.61
CA PRO A 344 -10.09 8.79 -10.13
C PRO A 344 -11.21 8.76 -11.16
N SER A 345 -11.89 7.62 -11.27
CA SER A 345 -13.00 7.51 -12.22
C SER A 345 -14.16 8.42 -11.81
N THR A 346 -14.73 9.10 -12.81
CA THR A 346 -15.88 10.01 -12.62
C THR A 346 -17.14 9.27 -12.17
N ARG A 347 -17.29 8.01 -12.60
CA ARG A 347 -18.31 7.07 -12.11
C ARG A 347 -17.63 6.06 -11.20
N LYS A 348 -18.22 5.82 -10.03
CA LYS A 348 -17.79 4.78 -9.09
C LYS A 348 -18.55 3.48 -9.33
N VAL A 349 -17.96 2.36 -8.97
CA VAL A 349 -18.64 1.05 -8.93
C VAL A 349 -19.71 1.13 -7.86
N ALA A 350 -20.97 0.93 -8.25
CA ALA A 350 -22.06 0.81 -7.30
C ALA A 350 -22.01 -0.57 -6.64
N PRO A 351 -22.35 -0.69 -5.34
CA PRO A 351 -22.46 -1.98 -4.70
C PRO A 351 -23.44 -2.90 -5.45
N GLU A 352 -23.08 -4.17 -5.66
CA GLU A 352 -24.06 -5.17 -6.05
C GLU A 352 -25.10 -5.29 -4.93
N ASN A 353 -26.35 -4.87 -5.18
CA ASN A 353 -27.43 -5.08 -4.22
C ASN A 353 -27.57 -6.58 -3.96
N ASP A 354 -27.27 -7.03 -2.73
CA ASP A 354 -27.86 -8.24 -2.21
C ASP A 354 -29.34 -7.93 -1.98
N GLY A 355 -30.18 -8.33 -2.94
CA GLY A 355 -31.64 -8.22 -2.84
C GLY A 355 -32.21 -9.10 -1.73
N THR A 356 -31.87 -8.82 -0.47
CA THR A 356 -32.37 -9.47 0.74
C THR A 356 -32.40 -8.50 1.91
#